data_AF-A0A6J0TFM5-F1
#
_entry.id   AF-A0A6J0TFM5-F1
#
_cell.length_a   1.000
_cell.length_b   1.000
_cell.length_c   1.000
_cell.angle_alpha   90.00
_cell.angle_beta   90.00
_cell.angle_gamma   90.00
#
_symmetry.space_group_name_H-M   'P 1'
#
loop_
_entity.id
_entity.type
_entity.pdbx_description
1 polymer ?
#
loop_
_entity_poly.entity_id
_entity_poly.type
_entity_poly.pdbx_seq_one_letter_code
_entity_poly.pdbx_strand_id
1 'polypeptide(L)' 'MKSTVPRPTLRGLIKKHKPHLRLSANTDVLVHLNFLLFLHGLAEESRVKAIAEKSKTIKYEHVISSAKIILKKSRG' A
#
# COMPACT_ATOMS: atom_id res chain seq x y z
N MET A 1 16.62 4.09 -2.75
CA MET A 1 15.19 4.44 -2.92
C MET A 1 15.02 5.93 -2.68
N LYS A 2 14.29 6.66 -3.54
CA LYS A 2 13.88 8.04 -3.21
C LYS A 2 12.96 7.95 -1.98
N SER A 3 13.40 8.50 -0.86
CA SER A 3 12.75 8.42 0.46
C SER A 3 11.87 9.64 0.78
N THR A 4 11.63 10.51 -0.20
CA THR A 4 10.81 11.71 -0.03
C THR A 4 9.33 11.36 -0.03
N VAL A 5 8.64 11.73 1.05
CA VAL A 5 7.19 11.57 1.17
C VAL A 5 6.47 12.56 0.25
N PRO A 6 5.60 12.11 -0.68
CA PRO A 6 4.84 12.99 -1.55
C PRO A 6 3.62 13.59 -0.82
N ARG A 7 3.87 14.52 0.12
CA ARG A 7 2.85 15.11 1.00
C ARG A 7 1.67 15.76 0.25
N PRO A 8 1.88 16.57 -0.81
CA PRO A 8 0.78 17.21 -1.54
C PRO A 8 -0.14 16.17 -2.20
N THR A 9 0.45 15.15 -2.82
CA THR A 9 -0.28 14.06 -3.47
C THR A 9 -1.11 13.26 -2.48
N LEU A 10 -0.54 12.90 -1.32
CA LEU A 10 -1.24 12.17 -0.28
C LEU A 10 -2.46 12.95 0.25
N ARG A 11 -2.27 14.24 0.56
CA ARG A 11 -3.35 15.10 1.04
C ARG A 11 -4.43 15.30 -0.01
N GLY A 12 -4.06 15.45 -1.28
CA GLY A 12 -5.00 15.55 -2.40
C GLY A 12 -5.83 14.27 -2.57
N LEU A 13 -5.19 13.09 -2.48
CA LEU A 13 -5.88 11.81 -2.60
C LEU A 13 -6.88 11.57 -1.46
N ILE A 14 -6.50 11.93 -0.23
CA ILE A 14 -7.38 11.81 0.94
C ILE A 14 -8.58 12.75 0.79
N LYS A 15 -8.36 14.01 0.41
CA LYS A 15 -9.45 14.98 0.18
C LYS A 15 -10.39 14.56 -0.95
N LYS A 16 -9.87 13.94 -2.02
CA LYS A 16 -10.69 13.41 -3.12
C LYS A 16 -11.69 12.36 -2.64
N HIS A 17 -11.29 11.49 -1.71
CA HIS A 17 -12.16 10.44 -1.17
C HIS A 17 -13.03 10.93 0.01
N LYS A 18 -12.53 11.86 0.81
CA LYS A 18 -13.21 12.43 1.99
C LYS A 18 -13.00 13.96 2.03
N PRO A 19 -13.85 14.75 1.34
CA PRO A 19 -13.62 16.19 1.18
C PRO A 19 -13.69 16.98 2.49
N HIS A 20 -14.48 16.51 3.46
CA HIS A 20 -14.64 17.18 4.76
C HIS A 20 -13.61 16.75 5.82
N LEU A 21 -12.72 15.79 5.50
CA LEU A 21 -11.72 15.30 6.45
C LEU A 21 -10.56 16.30 6.59
N ARG A 22 -10.30 16.75 7.81
CA ARG A 22 -9.14 17.60 8.15
C ARG A 22 -8.02 16.72 8.71
N LEU A 23 -6.84 16.82 8.12
CA LEU A 23 -5.64 16.13 8.62
C LEU A 23 -4.86 17.08 9.53
N SER A 24 -4.49 16.60 10.72
CA SER A 24 -3.60 17.34 11.61
C SER A 24 -2.18 17.39 11.04
N ALA A 25 -1.35 18.25 11.63
CA ALA A 25 0.05 18.37 11.24
C ALA A 25 0.75 17.01 11.32
N ASN A 26 1.50 16.67 10.26
CA ASN A 26 2.30 15.45 10.13
C ASN A 26 1.52 14.12 10.17
N THR A 27 0.19 14.11 10.32
CA THR A 27 -0.62 12.89 10.17
C THR A 27 -0.47 12.27 8.79
N ASP A 28 -0.21 13.10 7.77
CA ASP A 28 0.08 12.64 6.41
C ASP A 28 1.34 11.75 6.32
N VAL A 29 2.31 11.92 7.22
CA VAL A 29 3.50 11.06 7.31
C VAL A 29 3.13 9.68 7.87
N LEU A 30 2.24 9.63 8.87
CA LEU A 30 1.75 8.36 9.41
C LEU A 30 0.91 7.59 8.38
N VAL A 31 0.10 8.28 7.59
CA VAL A 31 -0.63 7.65 6.47
C VAL A 31 0.36 7.11 5.44
N HIS A 32 1.43 7.85 5.13
CA HIS A 32 2.47 7.36 4.24
C HIS A 32 3.20 6.13 4.80
N LEU A 33 3.53 6.11 6.10
CA LEU A 33 4.10 4.95 6.76
C LEU A 33 3.17 3.73 6.63
N ASN A 34 1.88 3.90 6.91
CA ASN A 34 0.91 2.83 6.75
C ASN A 34 0.85 2.31 5.31
N PHE A 35 0.92 3.21 4.33
CA PHE A 35 1.01 2.83 2.92
C PHE A 35 2.29 2.06 2.58
N LEU A 36 3.44 2.43 3.15
CA LEU A 36 4.69 1.68 2.98
C LEU A 36 4.60 0.27 3.59
N LEU A 37 4.01 0.15 4.79
CA LEU A 37 3.78 -1.15 5.43
C LEU A 37 2.82 -2.02 4.61
N PHE A 38 1.78 -1.43 4.02
CA PHE A 38 0.89 -2.11 3.09
C PHE A 38 1.64 -2.65 1.88
N LEU A 39 2.47 -1.83 1.23
CA LEU A 39 3.27 -2.26 0.07
C LEU A 39 4.27 -3.36 0.42
N HIS A 40 4.92 -3.25 1.59
CA HIS A 40 5.83 -4.29 2.09
C HIS A 40 5.09 -5.62 2.28
N GLY A 41 3.94 -5.62 2.96
CA GLY A 41 3.12 -6.81 3.14
C GLY A 41 2.64 -7.41 1.81
N LEU A 42 2.26 -6.55 0.85
CA LEU A 42 1.87 -6.97 -0.50
C LEU A 42 3.01 -7.61 -1.28
N ALA A 43 4.22 -7.04 -1.19
CA ALA A 43 5.41 -7.59 -1.83
C ALA A 43 5.77 -8.96 -1.27
N GLU A 44 5.78 -9.12 0.05
CA GLU A 44 6.06 -10.42 0.69
C GLU A 44 5.03 -11.49 0.34
N GLU A 45 3.73 -11.18 0.42
CA GLU A 45 2.67 -12.12 0.07
C GLU A 45 2.75 -12.51 -1.42
N SER A 46 3.04 -11.54 -2.30
CA SER A 46 3.19 -11.79 -3.73
C SER A 46 4.42 -12.63 -4.05
N ARG A 47 5.52 -12.44 -3.29
CA ARG A 47 6.73 -13.24 -3.40
C ARG A 47 6.49 -14.69 -2.97
N VAL A 48 5.82 -14.90 -1.84
CA VAL A 48 5.44 -16.23 -1.35
C VAL A 48 4.60 -16.98 -2.39
N LYS A 49 3.61 -16.31 -2.99
CA LYS A 49 2.79 -16.93 -4.03
C LYS A 49 3.55 -17.25 -5.31
N ALA A 50 4.42 -16.34 -5.76
CA ALA A 50 5.26 -16.59 -6.91
C ALA A 50 6.17 -17.83 -6.70
N ILE A 51 6.74 -17.98 -5.50
CA ILE A 51 7.56 -19.13 -5.13
C ILE A 51 6.71 -20.42 -5.10
N ALA A 52 5.51 -20.37 -4.53
CA ALA A 52 4.60 -21.52 -4.48
C ALA A 52 4.21 -22.01 -5.89
N GLU A 53 4.02 -21.08 -6.83
CA GLU A 53 3.71 -21.38 -8.24
C GLU A 53 4.96 -21.68 -9.09
N LYS A 54 6.15 -21.77 -8.48
CA LYS A 54 7.45 -21.99 -9.15
C LYS A 54 7.77 -20.94 -10.22
N SER A 55 7.23 -19.73 -10.08
CA SER A 55 7.52 -18.61 -10.97
C SER A 55 8.78 -17.86 -10.53
N LYS A 56 9.70 -17.64 -11.46
CA LYS A 56 10.93 -16.85 -11.22
C LYS A 56 10.65 -15.34 -11.04
N THR A 57 9.51 -14.86 -11.53
CA THR A 57 9.11 -13.45 -11.46
C THR A 57 7.72 -13.29 -10.85
N ILE A 58 7.48 -12.12 -10.24
CA ILE A 58 6.14 -11.74 -9.75
C ILE A 58 5.30 -11.34 -10.96
N LYS A 59 4.27 -12.13 -11.25
CA LYS A 59 3.30 -11.87 -12.30
C LYS A 59 2.07 -11.16 -11.74
N TYR A 60 1.26 -10.60 -12.64
CA TYR A 60 0.02 -9.93 -12.32
C TYR A 60 -0.93 -10.78 -11.46
N GLU A 61 -1.07 -12.08 -11.76
CA GLU A 61 -1.94 -13.00 -11.02
C GLU A 61 -1.56 -13.13 -9.53
N HIS A 62 -0.25 -13.18 -9.24
CA HIS A 62 0.24 -13.25 -7.87
C HIS A 62 -0.08 -11.95 -7.11
N VAL A 63 0.00 -10.80 -7.78
CA VAL A 63 -0.32 -9.50 -7.20
C VAL A 63 -1.81 -9.37 -6.93
N ILE A 64 -2.70 -9.73 -7.86
CA ILE A 64 -4.15 -9.66 -7.64
C ILE A 64 -4.55 -10.50 -6.43
N SER A 65 -4.10 -11.76 -6.42
CA SER A 65 -4.49 -12.69 -5.36
C SER A 65 -3.96 -12.23 -4.01
N SER A 66 -2.74 -11.68 -3.95
CA SER A 66 -2.15 -11.11 -2.73
C SER A 66 -2.84 -9.81 -2.30
N ALA A 67 -3.19 -8.94 -3.25
CA ALA A 67 -3.88 -7.68 -2.98
C ALA A 67 -5.21 -7.92 -2.27
N LYS A 68 -5.99 -8.94 -2.68
CA LYS A 68 -7.24 -9.30 -2.00
C LYS A 68 -7.01 -9.64 -0.51
N ILE A 69 -5.95 -10.37 -0.19
CA ILE A 69 -5.61 -10.76 1.18
C ILE A 69 -5.12 -9.55 1.99
N ILE A 70 -4.17 -8.79 1.45
CA ILE A 70 -3.57 -7.66 2.17
C ILE A 70 -4.57 -6.51 2.35
N LEU A 71 -5.41 -6.22 1.37
CA LEU A 71 -6.50 -5.24 1.51
C LEU A 71 -7.49 -5.66 2.61
N LYS A 72 -7.75 -6.96 2.77
CA LYS A 72 -8.60 -7.47 3.86
C LYS A 72 -7.92 -7.31 5.22
N LYS A 73 -6.62 -7.61 5.32
CA LYS A 73 -5.80 -7.44 6.55
C LYS A 73 -5.64 -5.97 6.94
N SER A 74 -5.65 -5.05 5.97
CA SER A 74 -5.42 -3.62 6.17
C SER A 74 -6.69 -2.83 6.48
N ARG A 75 -7.81 -3.52 6.68
CA ARG A 75 -9.04 -2.90 7.19
C ARG A 75 -8.81 -2.54 8.66
N GLY A 76 -9.02 -1.27 8.99
CA GLY A 76 -9.04 -0.77 10.36
C GLY A 76 -10.40 -0.98 11.02
#